data_AF-W7M533-F1
#
_entry.id   AF-W7M533-F1
#
_cell.length_a   1.000
_cell.length_b   1.000
_cell.length_c   1.000
_cell.angle_alpha   90.00
_cell.angle_beta   90.00
_cell.angle_gamma   90.00
#
_symmetry.space_group_name_H-M   'P 1'
#
loop_
_entity.id
_entity.type
_entity.pdbx_description
1 polymer ?
#
loop_
_entity_poly.entity_id
_entity_poly.type
_entity_poly.pdbx_seq_one_letter_code
_entity_poly.pdbx_strand_id
1 'polypeptide(L)'
;MASQDNVPKTPSKNIEEFLQRHPQVRTGTAAKAELDNLHEHGDTFYVINKLYDNAILHKDYDPDSLKLVFAFAYVNDEQAMANYTEDVREDDSVSCDYEVGMKEGPDHHLHEFMGATVPDYKAHKGNDEPDPRCSDYWPIYCGGNYRGVEGFE
;
A
#
# COMPACT_ATOMS: atom_id res chain seq x y z
N MET A 1 -9.62 -4.98 26.04
CA MET A 1 -8.27 -4.40 26.04
C MET A 1 -7.32 -5.45 25.52
N ALA A 2 -6.97 -5.39 24.23
CA ALA A 2 -5.91 -6.23 23.66
C ALA A 2 -4.62 -5.41 23.69
N SER A 3 -3.57 -5.96 24.28
CA SER A 3 -2.31 -5.28 24.57
C SER A 3 -1.61 -4.77 23.31
N GLN A 4 -1.02 -3.57 23.40
CA GLN A 4 -0.11 -2.97 22.42
C GLN A 4 1.27 -3.68 22.35
N ASP A 5 1.34 -4.97 22.71
CA ASP A 5 2.59 -5.69 22.83
C ASP A 5 2.86 -6.53 21.57
N ASN A 6 3.99 -6.21 20.93
CA ASN A 6 4.67 -6.90 19.83
C ASN A 6 4.54 -6.33 18.40
N VAL A 7 4.72 -5.02 18.24
CA VAL A 7 5.39 -4.54 17.01
C VAL A 7 6.88 -4.44 17.33
N PRO A 8 7.76 -5.22 16.68
CA PRO A 8 9.20 -5.14 16.92
C PRO A 8 9.69 -3.71 16.67
N LYS A 9 10.41 -3.13 17.66
CA LYS A 9 10.91 -1.74 17.65
C LYS A 9 11.92 -1.41 16.54
N THR A 10 12.27 -2.37 15.69
CA THR A 10 13.30 -2.22 14.67
C THR A 10 12.75 -2.64 13.31
N PRO A 11 12.86 -1.80 12.27
CA PRO A 11 12.51 -2.14 10.89
C PRO A 11 13.13 -3.45 10.43
N SER A 12 12.45 -4.13 9.52
CA SER A 12 12.97 -5.29 8.81
C SER A 12 14.11 -4.84 7.91
N LYS A 13 15.20 -5.62 7.93
CA LYS A 13 16.42 -5.27 7.19
C LYS A 13 16.45 -5.87 5.79
N ASN A 14 15.65 -6.92 5.58
CA ASN A 14 15.57 -7.65 4.33
C ASN A 14 14.18 -8.31 4.20
N ILE A 15 13.94 -8.89 3.04
CA ILE A 15 12.66 -9.54 2.72
C ILE A 15 12.35 -10.75 3.61
N GLU A 16 13.36 -11.49 4.08
CA GLU A 16 13.13 -12.65 4.95
C GLU A 16 12.61 -12.23 6.32
N GLU A 17 13.23 -11.21 6.93
CA GLU A 17 12.78 -10.63 8.20
C GLU A 17 11.37 -10.03 8.07
N PHE A 18 11.09 -9.36 6.94
CA PHE A 18 9.77 -8.80 6.66
C PHE A 18 8.70 -9.89 6.59
N LEU A 19 8.92 -10.96 5.80
CA LEU A 19 7.95 -12.05 5.66
C LEU A 19 7.75 -12.84 6.96
N GLN A 20 8.79 -12.97 7.78
CA GLN A 20 8.66 -13.57 9.12
C GLN A 20 7.77 -12.75 10.04
N ARG A 21 7.80 -11.41 9.92
CA ARG A 21 7.00 -10.49 10.74
C ARG A 21 5.58 -10.31 10.20
N HIS A 22 5.39 -10.48 8.90
CA HIS A 22 4.11 -10.30 8.22
C HIS A 22 3.66 -11.60 7.55
N PRO A 23 3.27 -12.62 8.34
CA PRO A 23 2.86 -13.92 7.81
C PRO A 23 1.60 -13.87 6.93
N GLN A 24 0.87 -12.76 6.94
CA GLN A 24 -0.24 -12.48 6.02
C GLN A 24 0.22 -12.19 4.59
N VAL A 25 1.48 -11.79 4.39
CA VAL A 25 2.06 -11.53 3.07
C VAL A 25 2.45 -12.85 2.45
N ARG A 26 1.82 -13.17 1.31
CA ARG A 26 2.01 -14.45 0.63
C ARG A 26 3.08 -14.35 -0.44
N THR A 27 3.70 -15.48 -0.77
CA THR A 27 4.70 -15.60 -1.84
C THR A 27 4.55 -16.93 -2.58
N GLY A 28 5.21 -17.06 -3.73
CA GLY A 28 5.25 -18.29 -4.51
C GLY A 28 4.06 -18.50 -5.46
N THR A 29 4.12 -19.58 -6.25
CA THR A 29 3.23 -19.80 -7.40
C THR A 29 1.75 -19.92 -7.03
N ALA A 30 1.43 -20.57 -5.91
CA ALA A 30 0.03 -20.72 -5.49
C ALA A 30 -0.61 -19.37 -5.14
N ALA A 31 0.09 -18.54 -4.36
CA ALA A 31 -0.38 -17.21 -4.01
C ALA A 31 -0.42 -16.27 -5.23
N LYS A 32 0.49 -16.45 -6.21
CA LYS A 32 0.42 -15.73 -7.47
C LYS A 32 -0.83 -16.09 -8.28
N ALA A 33 -1.20 -17.36 -8.33
CA ALA A 33 -2.43 -17.79 -9.00
C ALA A 33 -3.69 -17.25 -8.30
N GLU A 34 -3.68 -17.12 -6.98
CA GLU A 34 -4.75 -16.44 -6.23
C GLU A 34 -4.83 -14.96 -6.55
N LEU A 35 -3.69 -14.27 -6.63
CA LEU A 35 -3.61 -12.87 -7.05
C LEU A 35 -4.16 -12.69 -8.47
N ASP A 36 -3.75 -13.55 -9.41
CA ASP A 36 -4.23 -13.50 -10.79
C ASP A 36 -5.75 -13.72 -10.86
N ASN A 37 -6.28 -14.66 -10.09
CA ASN A 37 -7.71 -14.89 -10.02
C ASN A 37 -8.46 -13.70 -9.41
N LEU A 38 -7.87 -13.04 -8.40
CA LEU A 38 -8.41 -11.82 -7.81
C LEU A 38 -8.45 -10.69 -8.83
N HIS A 39 -7.43 -10.53 -9.67
CA HIS A 39 -7.43 -9.49 -10.71
C HIS A 39 -8.34 -9.83 -11.90
N GLU A 40 -8.57 -11.11 -12.18
CA GLU A 40 -9.49 -11.52 -13.25
C GLU A 40 -10.98 -11.44 -12.87
N HIS A 41 -11.31 -11.55 -11.57
CA HIS A 41 -12.69 -11.72 -11.12
C HIS A 41 -13.11 -10.86 -9.93
N GLY A 42 -12.16 -10.32 -9.17
CA GLY A 42 -12.41 -9.43 -8.04
C GLY A 42 -12.63 -8.00 -8.47
N ASP A 43 -13.30 -7.23 -7.62
CA ASP A 43 -13.35 -5.78 -7.70
C ASP A 43 -12.46 -5.24 -6.59
N THR A 44 -11.20 -5.00 -6.92
CA THR A 44 -10.18 -4.48 -6.00
C THR A 44 -9.40 -3.36 -6.68
N PHE A 45 -8.86 -2.46 -5.88
CA PHE A 45 -7.78 -1.57 -6.33
C PHE A 45 -6.49 -1.99 -5.65
N TYR A 46 -5.37 -1.81 -6.33
CA TYR A 46 -4.07 -2.24 -5.82
C TYR A 46 -3.10 -1.08 -5.60
N VAL A 47 -2.17 -1.30 -4.66
CA VAL A 47 -1.01 -0.45 -4.43
C VAL A 47 0.23 -1.31 -4.48
N ILE A 48 1.21 -0.89 -5.28
CA ILE A 48 2.48 -1.59 -5.45
C ILE A 48 3.60 -0.71 -4.90
N ASN A 49 4.45 -1.29 -4.03
CA ASN A 49 5.64 -0.62 -3.51
C ASN A 49 6.86 -1.51 -3.64
N LYS A 50 8.00 -0.93 -4.02
CA LYS A 50 9.30 -1.61 -3.86
C LYS A 50 9.67 -1.59 -2.37
N LEU A 51 9.82 -2.78 -1.77
CA LEU A 51 10.26 -2.92 -0.37
C LEU A 51 11.79 -2.92 -0.25
N TYR A 52 12.44 -3.69 -1.13
CA TYR A 52 13.88 -3.92 -1.15
C TYR A 52 14.36 -4.03 -2.61
N ASP A 53 15.67 -4.08 -2.84
CA ASP A 53 16.22 -4.20 -4.20
C ASP A 53 15.79 -5.45 -4.96
N ASN A 54 15.40 -6.50 -4.24
CA ASN A 54 14.94 -7.75 -4.80
C ASN A 54 13.49 -8.08 -4.44
N ALA A 55 12.69 -7.11 -3.96
CA ALA A 55 11.34 -7.38 -3.49
C ALA A 55 10.35 -6.25 -3.75
N ILE A 56 9.20 -6.61 -4.33
CA ILE A 56 8.04 -5.75 -4.53
C ILE A 56 6.87 -6.29 -3.74
N LEU A 57 6.16 -5.40 -3.06
CA LEU A 57 4.91 -5.68 -2.36
C LEU A 57 3.73 -5.20 -3.19
N HIS A 58 2.85 -6.13 -3.52
CA HIS A 58 1.55 -5.90 -4.14
C HIS A 58 0.47 -6.05 -3.07
N LYS A 59 -0.44 -5.08 -2.98
CA LYS A 59 -1.53 -5.06 -2.00
C LYS A 59 -2.83 -4.75 -2.70
N ASP A 60 -3.83 -5.61 -2.57
CA ASP A 60 -5.18 -5.38 -3.04
C ASP A 60 -6.09 -5.00 -1.88
N TYR A 61 -6.90 -3.99 -2.13
CA TYR A 61 -7.86 -3.44 -1.20
C TYR A 61 -9.27 -3.53 -1.78
N ASP A 62 -10.22 -3.77 -0.88
CA ASP A 62 -11.65 -3.68 -1.20
C ASP A 62 -12.01 -2.20 -1.42
N PRO A 63 -12.66 -1.84 -2.55
CA PRO A 63 -12.90 -0.44 -2.92
C PRO A 63 -13.90 0.25 -1.99
N ASP A 64 -14.83 -0.50 -1.40
CA ASP A 64 -15.89 0.04 -0.55
C ASP A 64 -15.40 0.25 0.89
N SER A 65 -14.76 -0.76 1.46
CA SER A 65 -14.30 -0.78 2.86
C SER A 65 -12.87 -0.28 3.05
N LEU A 66 -12.12 -0.10 1.96
CA LEU A 66 -10.71 0.30 1.93
C LEU A 66 -9.80 -0.64 2.76
N LYS A 67 -10.25 -1.87 2.99
CA LYS A 67 -9.56 -2.86 3.81
C LYS A 67 -8.66 -3.73 2.92
N LEU A 68 -7.48 -4.08 3.43
CA LEU A 68 -6.57 -5.02 2.78
C LEU A 68 -7.24 -6.39 2.61
N VAL A 69 -7.38 -6.83 1.37
CA VAL A 69 -7.93 -8.14 0.98
C VAL A 69 -6.81 -9.14 0.73
N PHE A 70 -5.76 -8.70 0.04
CA PHE A 70 -4.65 -9.57 -0.32
C PHE A 70 -3.32 -8.82 -0.31
N ALA A 71 -2.25 -9.50 0.12
CA ALA A 71 -0.90 -8.98 0.07
C ALA A 71 0.06 -10.05 -0.45
N PHE A 72 0.81 -9.71 -1.50
CA PHE A 72 1.73 -10.61 -2.18
C PHE A 72 3.09 -9.95 -2.35
N ALA A 73 4.16 -10.69 -2.03
CA ALA A 73 5.52 -10.24 -2.30
C ALA A 73 6.14 -11.01 -3.48
N TYR A 74 6.51 -10.27 -4.52
CA TYR A 74 7.40 -10.74 -5.57
C TYR A 74 8.82 -10.72 -5.00
N VAL A 75 9.47 -11.89 -4.89
CA VAL A 75 10.82 -12.02 -4.30
C VAL A 75 11.77 -12.59 -5.34
N ASN A 76 12.85 -11.86 -5.62
CA ASN A 76 13.82 -12.17 -6.69
C ASN A 76 13.15 -12.35 -8.07
N ASP A 77 12.05 -11.63 -8.32
CA ASP A 77 11.35 -11.64 -9.61
C ASP A 77 11.83 -10.47 -10.47
N GLU A 78 12.73 -10.75 -11.40
CA GLU A 78 13.33 -9.73 -12.27
C GLU A 78 12.30 -9.05 -13.18
N GLN A 79 11.26 -9.78 -13.60
CA GLN A 79 10.21 -9.22 -14.45
C GLN A 79 9.33 -8.25 -13.66
N ALA A 80 8.94 -8.60 -12.43
CA ALA A 80 8.19 -7.70 -11.58
C ALA A 80 8.99 -6.41 -11.29
N MET A 81 10.30 -6.52 -11.05
CA MET A 81 11.20 -5.38 -10.85
C MET A 81 11.30 -4.48 -12.08
N ALA A 82 11.38 -5.07 -13.27
CA ALA A 82 11.38 -4.33 -14.53
C ALA A 82 10.07 -3.57 -14.72
N ASN A 83 8.92 -4.24 -14.57
CA ASN A 83 7.60 -3.62 -14.69
C ASN A 83 7.43 -2.45 -13.72
N TYR A 84 7.75 -2.64 -12.44
CA TYR A 84 7.68 -1.56 -11.45
C TYR A 84 8.55 -0.36 -11.82
N THR A 85 9.74 -0.59 -12.37
CA THR A 85 10.65 0.48 -12.78
C THR A 85 10.12 1.26 -14.01
N GLU A 86 9.40 0.58 -14.90
CA GLU A 86 8.73 1.22 -16.03
C GLU A 86 7.55 2.07 -15.55
N ASP A 87 6.71 1.53 -14.65
CA ASP A 87 5.50 2.19 -14.15
C ASP A 87 5.80 3.39 -13.24
N VAL A 88 6.79 3.31 -12.34
CA VAL A 88 7.14 4.40 -11.41
C VAL A 88 7.72 5.63 -12.12
N ARG A 89 8.25 5.47 -13.33
CA ARG A 89 8.74 6.62 -14.11
C ARG A 89 7.62 7.58 -14.52
N GLU A 90 6.35 7.19 -14.39
CA GLU A 90 5.21 8.03 -14.77
C GLU A 90 4.51 8.76 -13.59
N ASP A 91 4.64 8.33 -12.33
CA ASP A 91 3.95 9.01 -11.21
C ASP A 91 4.62 8.80 -9.82
N ASP A 92 5.62 9.64 -9.52
CA ASP A 92 6.48 9.50 -8.35
C ASP A 92 6.02 10.36 -7.15
N SER A 93 4.70 10.43 -6.90
CA SER A 93 4.15 11.29 -5.84
C SER A 93 3.20 10.63 -4.84
N VAL A 94 3.22 9.30 -4.70
CA VAL A 94 2.59 8.65 -3.54
C VAL A 94 3.49 8.83 -2.32
N SER A 95 3.47 10.04 -1.75
CA SER A 95 4.19 10.38 -0.53
C SER A 95 3.59 9.63 0.65
N CYS A 96 4.16 8.48 0.96
CA CYS A 96 4.02 7.85 2.26
C CYS A 96 4.59 8.80 3.33
N ASP A 97 3.86 8.97 4.45
CA ASP A 97 4.21 9.87 5.56
C ASP A 97 5.67 9.69 6.00
N TYR A 98 6.51 10.64 5.57
CA TYR A 98 7.97 10.61 5.68
C TYR A 98 8.45 10.33 7.12
N GLU A 99 7.73 10.80 8.15
CA GLU A 99 8.14 10.62 9.54
C GLU A 99 7.87 9.21 10.10
N VAL A 100 6.83 8.53 9.63
CA VAL A 100 6.50 7.16 10.08
C VAL A 100 7.32 6.15 9.27
N GLY A 101 7.39 6.35 7.95
CA GLY A 101 8.22 5.53 7.06
C GLY A 101 9.71 5.53 7.46
N MET A 102 10.24 6.65 7.95
CA MET A 102 11.63 6.69 8.45
C MET A 102 11.87 5.84 9.71
N LYS A 103 10.85 5.66 10.56
CA LYS A 103 10.99 4.89 11.83
C LYS A 103 10.70 3.41 11.64
N GLU A 104 9.72 3.10 10.81
CA GLU A 104 9.23 1.74 10.57
C GLU A 104 9.90 1.08 9.35
N GLY A 105 10.53 1.86 8.49
CA GLY A 105 11.22 1.36 7.30
C GLY A 105 10.25 0.64 6.34
N PRO A 106 10.71 -0.41 5.64
CA PRO A 106 9.89 -1.14 4.67
C PRO A 106 8.61 -1.76 5.26
N ASP A 107 8.59 -2.07 6.56
CA ASP A 107 7.41 -2.59 7.27
C ASP A 107 6.21 -1.65 7.19
N HIS A 108 6.46 -0.35 7.07
CA HIS A 108 5.42 0.66 6.96
C HIS A 108 4.54 0.46 5.72
N HIS A 109 5.08 -0.07 4.63
CA HIS A 109 4.33 -0.20 3.37
C HIS A 109 3.18 -1.20 3.44
N LEU A 110 3.12 -2.06 4.46
CA LEU A 110 2.00 -2.97 4.64
C LEU A 110 0.93 -2.29 5.51
N HIS A 111 -0.14 -1.82 4.88
CA HIS A 111 -1.26 -1.16 5.56
C HIS A 111 -2.48 -2.08 5.61
N GLU A 112 -3.04 -2.29 6.80
CA GLU A 112 -4.30 -3.03 6.99
C GLU A 112 -5.50 -2.27 6.39
N PHE A 113 -5.44 -0.93 6.34
CA PHE A 113 -6.49 -0.07 5.80
C PHE A 113 -5.92 1.09 4.98
N MET A 114 -6.68 1.56 4.00
CA MET A 114 -6.45 2.83 3.34
C MET A 114 -7.45 3.87 3.87
N GLY A 115 -6.98 5.08 4.16
CA GLY A 115 -7.84 6.26 4.31
C GLY A 115 -7.88 7.00 2.99
N ALA A 116 -9.05 7.50 2.59
CA ALA A 116 -9.19 8.38 1.45
C ALA A 116 -9.63 9.77 1.93
N THR A 117 -8.91 10.82 1.56
CA THR A 117 -9.40 12.18 1.81
C THR A 117 -10.52 12.50 0.82
N VAL A 118 -11.68 12.95 1.30
CA VAL A 118 -12.74 13.44 0.43
C VAL A 118 -12.29 14.81 -0.15
N PRO A 119 -12.25 14.99 -1.48
CA PRO A 119 -11.82 16.26 -2.06
C PRO A 119 -12.79 17.40 -1.73
N ASP A 120 -12.31 18.55 -1.23
CA ASP A 120 -13.16 19.74 -1.05
C ASP A 120 -13.20 20.60 -2.33
N TYR A 121 -14.14 20.26 -3.21
CA TYR A 121 -14.30 20.89 -4.54
C TYR A 121 -14.64 22.41 -4.49
N LYS A 122 -14.80 23.02 -3.31
CA LYS A 122 -15.13 24.46 -3.17
C LYS A 122 -14.04 25.38 -3.68
N ALA A 123 -12.78 24.95 -3.73
CA ALA A 123 -11.66 25.77 -4.16
C ALA A 123 -11.62 26.03 -5.68
N HIS A 124 -12.38 25.27 -6.49
CA HIS A 124 -12.15 25.19 -7.94
C HIS A 124 -13.35 25.47 -8.85
N LYS A 125 -14.38 26.15 -8.33
CA LYS A 125 -15.55 26.55 -9.12
C LYS A 125 -15.15 27.50 -10.27
N GLY A 126 -14.91 26.95 -11.47
CA GLY A 126 -14.61 27.70 -12.70
C GLY A 126 -13.30 27.36 -13.42
N ASN A 127 -12.54 26.33 -13.03
CA ASN A 127 -11.40 25.82 -13.80
C ASN A 127 -11.79 24.56 -14.59
N ASP A 128 -11.50 24.58 -15.90
CA ASP A 128 -11.88 23.49 -16.83
C ASP A 128 -10.93 22.28 -16.77
N GLU A 129 -9.71 22.42 -16.21
CA GLU A 129 -8.74 21.33 -16.09
C GLU A 129 -8.36 21.07 -14.62
N PRO A 130 -8.59 19.84 -14.09
CA PRO A 130 -8.22 19.46 -12.73
C PRO A 130 -6.70 19.30 -12.62
N ASP A 131 -6.07 19.94 -11.63
CA ASP A 131 -4.66 19.68 -11.31
C ASP A 131 -4.55 18.29 -10.65
N PRO A 132 -3.83 17.33 -11.26
CA PRO A 132 -3.68 15.98 -10.72
C PRO A 132 -2.95 15.94 -9.37
N ARG A 133 -2.27 17.02 -8.97
CA ARG A 133 -1.57 17.14 -7.69
C ARG A 133 -2.39 17.87 -6.61
N CYS A 134 -3.62 18.25 -6.93
CA CYS A 134 -4.48 18.96 -6.00
C CYS A 134 -5.36 17.99 -5.21
N SER A 135 -5.16 17.95 -3.88
CA SER A 135 -5.98 17.20 -2.91
C SER A 135 -7.48 17.54 -2.97
N ASP A 136 -7.82 18.69 -3.55
CA ASP A 136 -9.19 19.19 -3.66
C ASP A 136 -9.89 18.70 -4.95
N TYR A 137 -9.14 18.11 -5.89
CA TYR A 137 -9.66 17.46 -7.09
C TYR A 137 -9.66 15.93 -7.02
N TRP A 138 -8.68 15.32 -6.34
CA TRP A 138 -8.50 13.87 -6.28
C TRP A 138 -8.36 13.36 -4.85
N PRO A 139 -8.96 12.19 -4.52
CA PRO A 139 -8.78 11.60 -3.20
C PRO A 139 -7.32 11.20 -2.99
N ILE A 140 -6.72 11.67 -1.89
CA ILE A 140 -5.41 11.22 -1.45
C ILE A 140 -5.63 9.95 -0.62
N TYR A 141 -5.02 8.86 -1.04
CA TYR A 141 -5.04 7.61 -0.32
C TYR A 141 -3.84 7.52 0.62
N CYS A 142 -4.09 7.55 1.93
CA CYS A 142 -3.09 7.39 2.98
C CYS A 142 -3.25 6.01 3.62
N GLY A 143 -2.24 5.15 3.51
CA GLY A 143 -2.27 3.85 4.18
C GLY A 143 -2.03 3.95 5.68
N GLY A 144 -2.76 3.18 6.48
CA GLY A 144 -2.60 3.17 7.93
C GLY A 144 -2.78 1.79 8.56
N ASN A 145 -1.99 1.51 9.59
CA ASN A 145 -2.14 0.33 10.47
C ASN A 145 -2.89 0.73 11.74
N TYR A 146 -4.15 1.17 11.59
CA TYR A 146 -4.97 1.61 12.72
C TYR A 146 -5.49 0.41 13.51
N ARG A 147 -4.64 -0.20 14.34
CA ARG A 147 -5.12 -1.11 15.38
C ARG A 147 -5.79 -0.30 16.50
N GLY A 148 -7.10 -0.08 16.36
CA GLY A 148 -7.95 0.43 17.43
C GLY A 148 -7.88 1.93 17.68
N VAL A 149 -7.83 2.75 16.63
CA VAL A 149 -8.06 4.20 16.78
C VAL A 149 -9.57 4.44 16.63
N GLU A 150 -10.27 4.65 17.75
CA GLU A 150 -11.58 5.30 17.73
C GLU A 150 -11.40 6.69 17.10
N GLY A 151 -12.13 7.00 16.02
CA GLY A 151 -12.15 8.34 15.42
C GLY A 151 -11.87 8.45 13.93
N PHE A 152 -11.76 7.35 13.18
CA PHE A 152 -12.11 7.38 11.75
C PHE A 152 -13.62 7.16 11.61
N GLU A 153 -14.38 8.24 11.84
CA GLU A 153 -15.76 8.40 11.37
C GLU A 153 -15.77 9.16 10.05
#